data_AF-A0A380NZ81-F1
#
_entry.id   AF-A0A380NZ81-F1
#
_cell.length_a   1.000
_cell.length_b   1.000
_cell.length_c   1.000
_cell.angle_alpha   90.00
_cell.angle_beta   90.00
_cell.angle_gamma   90.00
#
_symmetry.space_group_name_H-M   'P 1'
#
loop_
_entity.id
_entity.type
_entity.pdbx_description
1 polymer ?
#
loop_
_entity_poly.entity_id
_entity_poly.type
_entity_poly.pdbx_seq_one_letter_code
_entity_poly.pdbx_strand_id
1 'polypeptide(L)'
;MNRNHNVHILQIRNGVPDAIAGVHWLAFGANTFNTVVPFYANVSDTPAAFRDATATFDLTNMYWLSCTTALLGDTNYDLYVDLRNTHELEEMSAYRRIQRQADAQVQSDQATATGDILTQANQALADEALQRQTKLLGEMVTLGSANMTLRYNLND
;
A
#
# COMPACT_ATOMS: atom_id res chain seq x y z
N MET A 1 -7.59 -3.12 -16.34
CA MET A 1 -8.53 -4.05 -15.65
C MET A 1 -9.07 -3.29 -14.44
N ASN A 2 -10.31 -2.82 -14.48
CA ASN A 2 -10.87 -1.86 -13.51
C ASN A 2 -11.72 -2.48 -12.39
N ARG A 3 -12.07 -3.77 -12.50
CA ARG A 3 -12.93 -4.50 -11.54
C ARG A 3 -12.15 -5.32 -10.50
N ASN A 4 -10.87 -5.02 -10.30
CA ASN A 4 -10.11 -5.67 -9.24
C ASN A 4 -10.62 -5.11 -7.90
N HIS A 5 -11.29 -5.96 -7.11
CA HIS A 5 -11.69 -5.58 -5.76
C HIS A 5 -10.49 -5.66 -4.81
N ASN A 6 -9.71 -6.73 -4.98
CA ASN A 6 -8.45 -6.96 -4.29
C ASN A 6 -7.52 -7.77 -5.20
N VAL A 7 -6.23 -7.70 -4.93
CA VAL A 7 -5.21 -8.59 -5.48
C VAL A 7 -4.42 -9.18 -4.32
N HIS A 8 -4.14 -10.48 -4.42
CA HIS A 8 -3.41 -11.20 -3.38
C HIS A 8 -2.30 -12.04 -3.99
N ILE A 9 -1.16 -12.10 -3.32
CA ILE A 9 -0.11 -13.09 -3.59
C ILE A 9 0.17 -13.82 -2.29
N LEU A 10 -0.03 -15.13 -2.29
CA LEU A 10 0.24 -15.97 -1.13
C LEU A 10 1.67 -16.52 -1.27
N GLN A 11 2.54 -16.16 -0.33
CA GLN A 11 3.94 -16.57 -0.34
C GLN A 11 4.27 -17.38 0.90
N ILE A 12 4.80 -18.58 0.70
CA ILE A 12 5.46 -19.36 1.76
C ILE A 12 6.96 -19.29 1.51
N ARG A 13 7.69 -18.65 2.42
CA ARG A 13 9.14 -18.43 2.31
C ARG A 13 9.91 -19.61 2.90
N ASN A 14 11.01 -19.99 2.25
CA ASN A 14 11.96 -20.97 2.76
C ASN A 14 13.17 -20.26 3.38
N GLY A 15 13.92 -20.96 4.26
CA GLY A 15 15.14 -20.43 4.86
C GLY A 15 14.91 -19.37 5.94
N VAL A 16 13.69 -19.27 6.46
CA VAL A 16 13.29 -18.41 7.59
C VAL A 16 12.55 -19.27 8.62
N PRO A 17 12.45 -18.83 9.90
CA PRO A 17 11.63 -19.53 10.88
C PRO A 17 10.17 -19.72 10.40
N ASP A 18 9.56 -20.87 10.73
CA ASP A 18 8.19 -21.19 10.32
C ASP A 18 7.18 -20.11 10.72
N ALA A 19 7.40 -19.49 11.88
CA ALA A 19 6.55 -18.44 12.41
C ALA A 19 6.48 -17.18 11.53
N ILE A 20 7.41 -16.99 10.58
CA ILE A 20 7.45 -15.86 9.64
C ILE A 20 7.46 -16.31 8.17
N ALA A 21 7.25 -17.60 7.90
CA ALA A 21 7.28 -18.13 6.55
C ALA A 21 6.11 -17.61 5.69
N GLY A 22 4.92 -17.49 6.28
CA GLY A 22 3.71 -17.04 5.59
C GLY A 22 3.63 -15.53 5.42
N VAL A 23 3.58 -15.07 4.17
CA VAL A 23 3.36 -13.67 3.80
C VAL A 23 2.15 -13.59 2.86
N HIS A 24 1.17 -12.76 3.23
CA HIS A 24 0.01 -12.41 2.43
C HIS A 24 0.22 -11.02 1.85
N TRP A 25 0.60 -10.98 0.58
CA TRP A 25 0.70 -9.75 -0.20
C TRP A 25 -0.70 -9.28 -0.57
N LEU A 26 -1.09 -8.05 -0.21
CA LEU A 26 -2.44 -7.56 -0.41
C LEU A 26 -2.44 -6.13 -0.99
N ALA A 27 -3.32 -5.89 -1.97
CA ALA A 27 -3.72 -4.54 -2.38
C ALA A 27 -5.22 -4.50 -2.73
N PHE A 28 -5.81 -3.30 -2.75
CA PHE A 28 -7.22 -3.07 -3.08
C PHE A 28 -7.39 -2.19 -4.33
N GLY A 29 -8.55 -2.30 -4.99
CA GLY A 29 -8.88 -1.49 -6.16
C GLY A 29 -8.12 -1.88 -7.43
N ALA A 30 -8.22 -1.04 -8.46
CA ALA A 30 -7.56 -1.29 -9.74
C ALA A 30 -6.02 -1.22 -9.62
N ASN A 31 -5.33 -2.23 -10.16
CA ASN A 31 -3.91 -2.44 -9.94
C ASN A 31 -2.96 -1.44 -10.62
N THR A 32 -3.50 -0.43 -11.32
CA THR A 32 -2.68 0.55 -12.02
C THR A 32 -2.01 1.54 -11.08
N PHE A 33 -2.64 1.85 -9.94
CA PHE A 33 -2.17 2.86 -8.97
C PHE A 33 -2.19 2.32 -7.53
N ASN A 34 -1.91 1.03 -7.34
CA ASN A 34 -1.73 0.42 -6.03
C ASN A 34 -0.44 -0.41 -6.00
N THR A 35 -0.02 -0.79 -4.80
CA THR A 35 1.07 -1.74 -4.57
C THR A 35 0.66 -2.81 -3.58
N VAL A 36 1.28 -3.99 -3.70
CA VAL A 36 1.00 -5.12 -2.81
C VAL A 36 1.81 -5.03 -1.53
N VAL A 37 1.13 -4.94 -0.39
CA VAL A 37 1.75 -4.82 0.94
C VAL A 37 2.00 -6.20 1.54
N PRO A 38 3.23 -6.54 2.00
CA PRO A 38 3.60 -7.88 2.44
C PRO A 38 3.25 -8.17 3.91
N PHE A 39 1.96 -8.34 4.22
CA PHE A 39 1.56 -8.65 5.59
C PHE A 39 2.01 -10.05 6.01
N TYR A 40 2.52 -10.18 7.23
CA TYR A 40 2.74 -11.47 7.86
C TYR A 40 1.40 -12.13 8.17
N ALA A 41 1.28 -13.41 7.81
CA ALA A 41 0.04 -14.16 7.99
C ALA A 41 -0.14 -14.71 9.42
N ASN A 42 0.95 -14.82 10.19
CA ASN A 42 0.94 -15.36 11.56
C ASN A 42 0.65 -14.25 12.60
N VAL A 43 -0.54 -13.67 12.53
CA VAL A 43 -1.03 -12.63 13.45
C VAL A 43 -2.46 -12.93 13.89
N SER A 44 -2.91 -12.35 15.01
CA SER A 44 -4.27 -12.51 15.53
C SER A 44 -5.24 -11.41 15.10
N ASP A 45 -4.72 -10.29 14.58
CA ASP A 45 -5.52 -9.17 14.09
C ASP A 45 -4.82 -8.48 12.91
N THR A 46 -5.55 -7.63 12.20
CA THR A 46 -5.10 -6.94 10.98
C THR A 46 -5.20 -5.42 11.11
N PRO A 47 -4.36 -4.64 10.39
CA PRO A 47 -4.39 -3.19 10.47
C PRO A 47 -5.75 -2.60 10.04
N ALA A 48 -6.27 -1.66 10.83
CA ALA A 48 -7.60 -1.07 10.64
C ALA A 48 -7.83 -0.50 9.23
N ALA A 49 -6.81 0.17 8.66
CA ALA A 49 -6.87 0.77 7.32
C ALA A 49 -7.13 -0.26 6.19
N PHE A 50 -6.86 -1.55 6.44
CA PHE A 50 -7.10 -2.64 5.48
C PHE A 50 -8.27 -3.56 5.90
N ARG A 51 -8.69 -3.52 7.17
CA ARG A 51 -9.75 -4.37 7.74
C ARG A 51 -11.12 -3.70 7.69
N ASP A 52 -11.21 -2.43 8.05
CA ASP A 52 -12.46 -1.79 8.47
C ASP A 52 -13.20 -1.09 7.32
N ALA A 53 -13.05 -1.61 6.09
CA ALA A 53 -13.74 -1.05 4.93
C ALA A 53 -15.26 -1.25 5.09
N THR A 54 -16.03 -0.17 4.94
CA THR A 54 -17.50 -0.23 4.91
C THR A 54 -18.02 0.28 3.56
N ALA A 55 -19.33 0.19 3.34
CA ALA A 55 -19.97 0.76 2.16
C ALA A 55 -19.92 2.30 2.13
N THR A 56 -19.62 2.95 3.26
CA THR A 56 -19.45 4.40 3.34
C THR A 56 -18.06 4.78 2.85
N PHE A 57 -18.00 5.75 1.93
CA PHE A 57 -16.75 6.28 1.40
C PHE A 57 -15.89 6.90 2.50
N ASP A 58 -14.64 6.46 2.60
CA ASP A 58 -13.68 6.90 3.61
C ASP A 58 -12.24 6.80 3.10
N LEU A 59 -11.59 7.95 2.87
CA LEU A 59 -10.21 8.01 2.38
C LEU A 59 -9.15 7.60 3.41
N THR A 60 -9.51 7.39 4.67
CA THR A 60 -8.61 6.78 5.67
C THR A 60 -8.54 5.25 5.52
N ASN A 61 -9.46 4.66 4.75
CA ASN A 61 -9.45 3.26 4.41
C ASN A 61 -8.77 3.01 3.05
N MET A 62 -7.89 2.01 2.99
CA MET A 62 -7.10 1.71 1.81
C MET A 62 -7.94 1.33 0.59
N TYR A 63 -9.09 0.67 0.78
CA TYR A 63 -9.96 0.29 -0.34
C TYR A 63 -10.45 1.52 -1.12
N TRP A 64 -11.01 2.50 -0.42
CA TRP A 64 -11.55 3.71 -1.04
C TRP A 64 -10.45 4.62 -1.57
N LEU A 65 -9.34 4.73 -0.83
CA LEU A 65 -8.18 5.50 -1.24
C LEU A 65 -7.59 4.96 -2.55
N SER A 66 -7.29 3.65 -2.64
CA SER A 66 -6.77 3.04 -3.86
C SER A 66 -7.74 3.16 -5.04
N CYS A 67 -9.04 2.97 -4.82
CA CYS A 67 -10.06 3.16 -5.87
C CYS A 67 -10.10 4.61 -6.38
N THR A 68 -10.00 5.59 -5.47
CA THR A 68 -10.02 7.01 -5.81
C THR A 68 -8.80 7.40 -6.63
N THR A 69 -7.60 6.98 -6.21
CA THR A 69 -6.36 7.26 -6.94
C THR A 69 -6.39 6.64 -8.34
N ALA A 70 -6.83 5.38 -8.46
CA ALA A 70 -6.89 4.72 -9.75
C ALA A 70 -7.93 5.35 -10.69
N LEU A 71 -9.08 5.79 -10.16
CA LEU A 71 -10.09 6.50 -10.95
C LEU A 71 -9.56 7.85 -11.46
N LEU A 72 -8.84 8.61 -10.63
CA LEU A 72 -8.21 9.86 -11.07
C LEU A 72 -7.14 9.59 -12.13
N GLY A 73 -6.31 8.58 -11.91
CA GLY A 73 -5.25 8.19 -12.83
C GLY A 73 -5.77 7.77 -14.21
N ASP A 74 -6.95 7.18 -14.29
CA ASP A 74 -7.60 6.79 -15.54
C ASP A 74 -7.98 7.99 -16.43
N THR A 75 -8.19 9.17 -15.83
CA THR A 75 -8.61 10.37 -16.58
C THR A 75 -7.54 10.86 -17.56
N ASN A 76 -6.26 10.66 -17.22
CA ASN A 76 -5.12 11.00 -18.07
C ASN A 76 -3.89 10.20 -17.63
N TYR A 77 -3.85 8.91 -18.01
CA TYR A 77 -2.80 8.00 -17.57
C TYR A 77 -1.38 8.51 -17.88
N ASP A 78 -1.18 9.04 -19.08
CA ASP A 78 0.14 9.53 -19.53
C ASP A 78 0.64 10.72 -18.70
N LEU A 79 -0.27 11.52 -18.13
CA LEU A 79 0.10 12.62 -17.21
C LEU A 79 0.60 12.10 -15.86
N TYR A 80 0.07 10.95 -15.39
CA TYR A 80 0.29 10.46 -14.03
C TYR A 80 1.24 9.27 -13.92
N VAL A 81 1.58 8.62 -15.04
CA VAL A 81 2.35 7.36 -15.04
C VAL A 81 3.74 7.50 -14.39
N ASP A 82 4.41 8.64 -14.53
CA ASP A 82 5.72 8.87 -13.93
C ASP A 82 5.66 9.01 -12.40
N LEU A 83 4.63 9.69 -11.89
CA LEU A 83 4.34 9.71 -10.45
C LEU A 83 4.09 8.29 -9.95
N ARG A 84 3.21 7.55 -10.63
CA ARG A 84 2.90 6.16 -10.29
C ARG A 84 4.16 5.30 -10.19
N ASN A 85 5.00 5.31 -11.22
CA ASN A 85 6.22 4.50 -11.27
C ASN A 85 7.19 4.85 -10.13
N THR A 86 7.31 6.14 -9.80
CA THR A 86 8.16 6.60 -8.69
C THR A 86 7.63 6.08 -7.35
N HIS A 87 6.31 6.23 -7.11
CA HIS A 87 5.68 5.75 -5.89
C HIS A 87 5.78 4.23 -5.73
N GLU A 88 5.56 3.45 -6.80
CA GLU A 88 5.69 1.99 -6.76
C GLU A 88 7.09 1.55 -6.28
N LEU A 89 8.14 2.19 -6.80
CA LEU A 89 9.52 1.89 -6.39
C LEU A 89 9.77 2.26 -4.91
N GLU A 90 9.32 3.43 -4.48
CA GLU A 90 9.51 3.90 -3.12
C GLU A 90 8.75 3.04 -2.10
N GLU A 91 7.49 2.71 -2.39
CA GLU A 91 6.62 1.86 -1.56
C GLU A 91 7.23 0.47 -1.39
N MET A 92 7.53 -0.21 -2.50
CA MET A 92 8.09 -1.56 -2.45
C MET A 92 9.44 -1.59 -1.72
N SER A 93 10.27 -0.55 -1.89
CA SER A 93 11.54 -0.42 -1.15
C SER A 93 11.32 -0.27 0.35
N ALA A 94 10.35 0.56 0.76
CA ALA A 94 10.01 0.75 2.16
C ALA A 94 9.44 -0.53 2.78
N TYR A 95 8.54 -1.23 2.09
CA TYR A 95 7.95 -2.47 2.57
C TYR A 95 9.01 -3.56 2.77
N ARG A 96 9.94 -3.70 1.82
CA ARG A 96 11.05 -4.66 1.94
C ARG A 96 11.99 -4.32 3.09
N ARG A 97 12.22 -3.02 3.37
CA ARG A 97 13.01 -2.58 4.53
C ARG A 97 12.33 -3.00 5.83
N ILE A 98 11.04 -2.71 5.99
CA ILE A 98 10.26 -3.08 7.19
C ILE A 98 10.24 -4.60 7.37
N GLN A 99 9.99 -5.35 6.28
CA GLN A 99 9.99 -6.82 6.30
C GLN A 99 11.34 -7.37 6.79
N ARG A 100 12.47 -6.89 6.26
CA ARG A 100 13.82 -7.32 6.68
C ARG A 100 14.12 -6.99 8.14
N GLN A 101 13.67 -5.84 8.63
CA GLN A 101 13.85 -5.45 10.02
C GLN A 101 13.07 -6.38 10.97
N ALA A 102 11.81 -6.67 10.64
CA ALA A 102 10.99 -7.62 11.39
C ALA A 102 11.56 -9.05 11.35
N ASP A 103 12.02 -9.51 10.18
CA ASP A 103 12.68 -10.81 10.03
C ASP A 103 13.90 -10.93 10.95
N ALA A 104 14.76 -9.90 10.99
CA ALA A 104 15.93 -9.86 11.85
C ALA A 104 15.57 -9.83 13.34
N GLN A 105 14.54 -9.09 13.72
CA GLN A 105 14.09 -9.00 15.10
C GLN A 105 13.52 -10.33 15.62
N VAL A 106 12.75 -11.05 14.78
CA VAL A 106 12.27 -12.39 15.15
C VAL A 106 13.42 -13.39 15.31
N GLN A 107 14.49 -13.24 14.54
CA GLN A 107 15.67 -14.09 14.69
C GLN A 107 16.49 -13.78 15.95
N SER A 108 16.48 -12.53 16.43
CA SER A 108 17.15 -12.14 17.68
C SER A 108 16.35 -12.50 18.92
N ASP A 109 15.03 -12.32 18.87
CA ASP A 109 14.14 -12.43 20.03
C ASP A 109 13.55 -13.85 20.08
N GLN A 110 14.11 -14.70 20.94
CA GLN A 110 13.71 -16.10 21.09
C GLN A 110 12.20 -16.26 21.37
N ALA A 111 11.43 -16.58 20.31
CA ALA A 111 10.05 -17.10 20.19
C ALA A 111 8.88 -16.43 20.96
N THR A 112 9.10 -15.83 22.12
CA THR A 112 8.04 -15.41 23.06
C THR A 112 7.37 -14.11 22.60
N ALA A 113 8.06 -13.27 21.84
CA ALA A 113 7.57 -11.97 21.36
C ALA A 113 7.19 -11.96 19.87
N THR A 114 7.25 -13.10 19.17
CA THR A 114 7.06 -13.15 17.71
C THR A 114 5.72 -12.56 17.28
N GLY A 115 4.61 -12.91 17.95
CA GLY A 115 3.28 -12.39 17.59
C GLY A 115 3.18 -10.85 17.66
N ASP A 116 3.76 -10.25 18.69
CA ASP A 116 3.77 -8.79 18.85
C ASP A 116 4.64 -8.10 17.80
N ILE A 117 5.81 -8.68 17.48
CA ILE A 117 6.71 -8.18 16.43
C ILE A 117 5.98 -8.18 15.08
N LEU A 118 5.29 -9.27 14.73
CA LEU A 118 4.59 -9.38 13.46
C LEU A 118 3.37 -8.45 13.39
N THR A 119 2.66 -8.27 14.50
CA THR A 119 1.53 -7.33 14.59
C THR A 119 2.02 -5.89 14.40
N GLN A 120 3.11 -5.50 15.05
CA GLN A 120 3.74 -4.18 14.90
C GLN A 120 4.28 -3.97 13.48
N ALA A 121 4.91 -4.99 12.89
CA ALA A 121 5.39 -4.93 11.52
C ALA A 121 4.24 -4.75 10.51
N ASN A 122 3.13 -5.47 10.69
CA ASN A 122 1.94 -5.31 9.86
C ASN A 122 1.33 -3.90 10.00
N GLN A 123 1.28 -3.35 11.21
CA GLN A 123 0.82 -1.97 11.42
C GLN A 123 1.73 -0.96 10.72
N ALA A 124 3.05 -1.08 10.88
CA ALA A 124 4.01 -0.20 10.23
C ALA A 124 3.94 -0.28 8.70
N LEU A 125 3.74 -1.47 8.14
CA LEU A 125 3.51 -1.67 6.71
C LEU A 125 2.24 -0.96 6.24
N ALA A 126 1.13 -1.07 6.99
CA ALA A 126 -0.13 -0.43 6.64
C ALA A 126 -0.04 1.10 6.74
N ASP A 127 0.64 1.62 7.76
CA ASP A 127 0.84 3.06 7.95
C ASP A 127 1.68 3.66 6.81
N GLU A 128 2.79 3.00 6.45
CA GLU A 128 3.64 3.41 5.33
C GLU A 128 2.86 3.39 4.00
N ALA A 129 2.05 2.35 3.77
CA ALA A 129 1.21 2.25 2.59
C ALA A 129 0.15 3.37 2.54
N LEU A 130 -0.55 3.63 3.65
CA LEU A 130 -1.58 4.67 3.72
C LEU A 130 -0.98 6.05 3.49
N GLN A 131 0.16 6.34 4.12
CA GLN A 131 0.86 7.61 3.98
C GLN A 131 1.29 7.85 2.51
N ARG A 132 1.89 6.85 1.87
CA ARG A 132 2.40 6.98 0.50
C ARG A 132 1.30 7.04 -0.54
N GLN A 133 0.26 6.21 -0.41
CA GLN A 133 -0.91 6.28 -1.28
C GLN A 133 -1.62 7.64 -1.16
N THR A 134 -1.71 8.19 0.06
CA THR A 134 -2.28 9.53 0.30
C THR A 134 -1.41 10.60 -0.36
N LYS A 135 -0.08 10.49 -0.25
CA LYS A 135 0.87 11.38 -0.91
C LYS A 135 0.72 11.32 -2.44
N LEU A 136 0.66 10.14 -3.03
CA LEU A 136 0.44 9.94 -4.47
C LEU A 136 -0.84 10.63 -4.94
N LEU A 137 -1.96 10.40 -4.23
CA LEU A 137 -3.22 11.07 -4.56
C LEU A 137 -3.08 12.59 -4.48
N GLY A 138 -2.42 13.12 -3.44
CA GLY A 138 -2.16 14.55 -3.29
C GLY A 138 -1.37 15.14 -4.46
N GLU A 139 -0.28 14.49 -4.86
CA GLU A 139 0.55 14.92 -5.99
C GLU A 139 -0.21 14.85 -7.33
N MET A 140 -1.01 13.81 -7.54
CA MET A 140 -1.89 13.70 -8.72
C MET A 140 -2.95 14.80 -8.75
N VAL A 141 -3.55 15.14 -7.61
CA VAL A 141 -4.50 16.25 -7.51
C VAL A 141 -3.82 17.58 -7.83
N THR A 142 -2.63 17.84 -7.30
CA THR A 142 -1.87 19.07 -7.60
C THR A 142 -1.53 19.16 -9.09
N LEU A 143 -0.94 18.11 -9.66
CA LEU A 143 -0.56 18.09 -11.08
C LEU A 143 -1.79 18.17 -12.00
N GLY A 144 -2.84 17.42 -11.66
CA GLY A 144 -4.11 17.41 -12.40
C GLY A 144 -4.80 18.77 -12.40
N SER A 145 -4.83 19.44 -11.26
CA SER A 145 -5.47 20.76 -11.11
C SER A 145 -4.85 21.81 -12.05
N ALA A 146 -3.52 21.82 -12.17
CA ALA A 146 -2.80 22.70 -13.09
C ALA A 146 -3.10 22.40 -14.59
N ASN A 147 -3.61 21.19 -14.88
CA ASN A 147 -3.88 20.69 -16.22
C ASN A 147 -5.38 20.48 -16.51
N MET A 148 -6.28 21.00 -15.66
CA MET A 148 -7.72 20.93 -15.89
C MET A 148 -8.14 21.69 -17.16
N THR A 149 -9.18 21.22 -17.85
CA THR A 149 -9.75 21.90 -19.02
C THR A 149 -10.27 23.30 -18.66
N LEU A 150 -10.81 23.46 -17.45
CA LEU A 150 -11.28 24.74 -16.92
C LEU A 150 -10.09 25.54 -16.36
N ARG A 151 -9.23 26.06 -17.25
CA ARG A 151 -8.08 26.90 -16.86
C ARG A 151 -7.88 28.08 -17.81
N TYR A 152 -7.37 29.19 -17.28
CA TYR A 152 -6.81 30.30 -18.04
C TYR A 152 -5.56 30.77 -17.30
N ASN A 153 -4.40 30.68 -17.95
CA ASN A 153 -3.12 31.11 -17.39
C ASN A 153 -2.62 32.28 -18.23
N LEU A 154 -2.25 33.39 -17.57
CA LEU A 154 -1.41 34.40 -18.20
C LEU A 154 0.02 33.84 -18.24
N ASN A 155 0.66 33.89 -19.39
CA ASN A 155 2.02 33.36 -19.58
C ASN A 155 3.00 34.53 -19.43
N ASP A 156 3.26 34.92 -18.19
CA ASP A 156 4.18 36.00 -17.80
C ASP A 156 5.57 35.50 -17.37
#